data_AF-A0A3L6PU14-F1
#
_entry.id   AF-A0A3L6PU14-F1
#
_cell.length_a   1.000
_cell.length_b   1.000
_cell.length_c   1.000
_cell.angle_alpha   90.00
_cell.angle_beta   90.00
_cell.angle_gamma   90.00
#
_symmetry.space_group_name_H-M   'P 1'
#
loop_
_entity.id
_entity.type
_entity.pdbx_description
1 polymer ?
#
loop_
_entity_poly.entity_id
_entity_poly.type
_entity_poly.pdbx_seq_one_letter_code
_entity_poly.pdbx_strand_id
1 'polypeptide(L)'
;MFHRRFSSQVSSSEQMSLIKQLRERTSAPIKDVKAFLVSCDWDIEAAQKDLGKRGVVLAAKKSSRTAAEGLLAIAPDEKSAAVIELNCETDFVTRNDVFQYLVGFIPCNIVSY
;
A
#
# COMPACT_ATOMS: atom_id res chain seq x y z
N MET A 1 43.66 24.11 5.07
CA MET A 1 42.70 23.92 3.96
C MET A 1 41.39 23.42 4.57
N PHE A 2 40.49 24.34 4.89
CA PHE A 2 39.26 24.08 5.67
C PHE A 2 38.27 23.25 4.85
N HIS A 3 37.99 22.02 5.28
CA HIS A 3 36.87 21.23 4.79
C HIS A 3 35.56 21.75 5.41
N ARG A 4 34.81 22.56 4.67
CA ARG A 4 33.40 22.83 4.98
C ARG A 4 32.59 21.57 4.66
N ARG A 5 32.41 20.68 5.64
CA ARG A 5 31.29 19.73 5.65
C ARG A 5 30.01 20.54 5.87
N PHE A 6 29.36 20.98 4.79
CA PHE A 6 27.95 21.37 4.85
C PHE A 6 27.16 20.10 5.17
N SER A 7 26.80 19.94 6.44
CA SER A 7 25.88 18.90 6.88
C SER A 7 24.53 19.13 6.21
N SER A 8 24.09 18.17 5.41
CA SER A 8 22.80 18.09 4.72
C SER A 8 21.63 17.93 5.70
N GLN A 9 21.23 19.01 6.37
CA GLN A 9 20.04 19.01 7.23
C GLN A 9 18.87 19.64 6.49
N VAL A 10 17.90 18.81 6.10
CA VAL A 10 16.60 19.22 5.54
C VAL A 10 15.83 20.01 6.60
N SER A 11 15.28 21.17 6.22
CA SER A 11 14.54 22.05 7.15
C SER A 11 13.27 21.37 7.69
N SER A 12 12.82 21.75 8.90
CA SER A 12 11.62 21.15 9.52
C SER A 12 10.36 21.26 8.64
N SER A 13 10.22 22.36 7.89
CA SER A 13 9.12 22.56 6.94
C SER A 13 9.20 21.62 5.73
N GLU A 14 10.39 21.42 5.18
CA GLU A 14 10.62 20.48 4.08
C GLU A 14 10.36 19.05 4.54
N GLN A 15 10.82 18.67 5.73
CA GLN A 15 10.55 17.35 6.32
C GLN A 15 9.05 17.06 6.41
N MET A 16 8.25 18.04 6.86
CA MET A 16 6.80 17.91 6.91
C MET A 16 6.17 17.76 5.52
N SER A 17 6.67 18.51 4.54
CA SER A 17 6.19 18.43 3.16
C SER A 17 6.48 17.06 2.53
N LEU A 18 7.70 16.54 2.72
CA LEU A 18 8.09 15.21 2.23
C LEU A 18 7.29 14.09 2.90
N ILE A 19 7.07 14.17 4.23
CA ILE A 19 6.22 13.21 4.95
C ILE A 19 4.79 13.24 4.40
N LYS A 20 4.23 14.43 4.18
CA LYS A 20 2.89 14.59 3.61
C LYS A 20 2.80 13.98 2.21
N GLN A 21 3.75 14.33 1.34
CA GLN A 21 3.78 13.87 -0.04
C GLN A 21 3.90 12.34 -0.12
N LEU A 22 4.82 11.73 0.62
CA LEU A 22 5.01 10.28 0.58
C LEU A 22 3.81 9.56 1.22
N ARG A 23 3.18 10.13 2.26
CA ARG A 23 1.97 9.56 2.85
C ARG A 23 0.79 9.61 1.89
N GLU A 24 0.59 10.70 1.15
CA GLU A 24 -0.48 10.81 0.16
C GLU A 24 -0.32 9.76 -0.95
N ARG A 25 0.90 9.48 -1.37
CA ARG A 25 1.19 8.45 -2.39
C ARG A 25 0.97 7.02 -1.87
N THR A 26 1.34 6.74 -0.62
CA THR A 26 1.43 5.36 -0.12
C THR A 26 0.31 4.97 0.84
N SER A 27 -0.40 5.95 1.40
CA SER A 27 -1.31 5.79 2.54
C SER A 27 -0.71 5.07 3.76
N ALA A 28 0.63 4.96 3.84
CA ALA A 28 1.31 4.28 4.92
C ALA A 28 1.21 5.06 6.25
N PRO A 29 1.33 4.38 7.41
CA PRO A 29 1.32 5.06 8.70
C PRO A 29 2.42 6.14 8.79
N ILE A 30 2.10 7.32 9.33
CA ILE A 30 3.03 8.47 9.43
C ILE A 30 4.38 8.07 10.03
N LYS A 31 4.34 7.25 11.08
CA LYS A 31 5.55 6.76 11.78
C LYS A 31 6.48 6.01 10.83
N ASP A 32 5.91 5.17 9.96
CA ASP A 32 6.67 4.39 9.00
C ASP A 32 7.21 5.30 7.88
N VAL A 33 6.36 6.16 7.32
CA VAL A 33 6.76 7.16 6.32
C VAL A 33 7.96 7.98 6.80
N LYS A 34 7.88 8.53 8.02
CA LYS A 34 8.98 9.31 8.61
C LYS A 34 10.23 8.45 8.84
N ALA A 35 10.07 7.25 9.37
CA ALA A 35 11.22 6.36 9.64
C ALA A 35 11.98 6.01 8.34
N PHE A 36 11.25 5.69 7.26
CA PHE A 36 11.87 5.39 5.97
C PHE A 36 12.49 6.63 5.30
N LEU A 37 11.83 7.78 5.37
CA LEU A 37 12.43 9.03 4.90
C LEU A 37 13.75 9.31 5.63
N VAL A 38 13.80 9.14 6.95
CA VAL A 38 15.03 9.32 7.72
C VAL A 38 16.10 8.30 7.35
N SER A 39 15.74 7.02 7.16
CA SER A 39 16.72 5.99 6.79
C SER A 39 17.23 6.10 5.34
N CYS A 40 16.50 6.80 4.49
CA CYS A 40 16.83 7.02 3.09
C CYS A 40 17.35 8.46 2.84
N ASP A 41 17.88 9.13 3.86
CA ASP A 41 18.44 10.49 3.75
C ASP A 41 17.47 11.50 3.10
N TRP A 42 16.18 11.36 3.39
CA TRP A 42 15.07 12.16 2.85
C TRP A 42 14.82 12.00 1.34
N ASP A 43 15.32 10.93 0.72
CA ASP A 43 14.99 10.54 -0.66
C ASP A 43 13.60 9.86 -0.70
N ILE A 44 12.65 10.51 -1.39
CA ILE A 44 11.29 10.01 -1.54
C ILE A 44 11.21 8.71 -2.34
N GLU A 45 11.97 8.60 -3.43
CA GLU A 45 11.88 7.45 -4.33
C GLU A 45 12.49 6.21 -3.66
N ALA A 46 13.62 6.39 -2.97
CA ALA A 46 14.21 5.33 -2.16
C ALA A 46 13.27 4.91 -1.00
N ALA A 47 12.70 5.86 -0.26
CA ALA A 47 11.77 5.58 0.83
C ALA A 47 10.48 4.89 0.34
N GLN A 48 9.95 5.27 -0.82
CA GLN A 48 8.79 4.63 -1.43
C GLN A 48 9.09 3.17 -1.80
N LYS A 49 10.25 2.90 -2.39
CA LYS A 49 10.68 1.54 -2.73
C LYS A 49 10.80 0.66 -1.48
N ASP A 50 11.41 1.17 -0.42
CA ASP A 50 11.62 0.41 0.80
C ASP A 50 10.33 0.20 1.61
N LEU A 51 9.41 1.18 1.61
CA LEU A 51 8.04 0.99 2.09
C LEU A 51 7.32 -0.14 1.36
N GLY A 52 7.46 -0.22 0.03
CA GLY A 52 6.90 -1.30 -0.78
C GLY A 52 7.39 -2.68 -0.34
N LYS A 53 8.72 -2.84 -0.15
CA LYS A 53 9.31 -4.08 0.37
C LYS A 53 8.76 -4.45 1.75
N ARG A 54 8.65 -3.48 2.66
CA ARG A 54 8.06 -3.70 3.98
C ARG A 54 6.60 -4.14 3.88
N GLY A 55 5.84 -3.58 2.93
CA GLY A 55 4.45 -3.97 2.65
C GLY A 55 4.33 -5.47 2.37
N VAL A 56 5.21 -6.02 1.52
CA VAL A 56 5.26 -7.46 1.21
C VAL A 56 5.53 -8.29 2.47
N VAL A 57 6.49 -7.87 3.31
CA VAL A 57 6.79 -8.57 4.57
C VAL A 57 5.62 -8.53 5.54
N LEU A 58 4.91 -7.40 5.64
CA LEU A 58 3.72 -7.28 6.49
C LEU A 58 2.57 -8.14 5.97
N ALA A 59 2.37 -8.20 4.66
CA ALA A 59 1.37 -9.08 4.05
C ALA A 59 1.66 -10.56 4.36
N ALA A 60 2.92 -10.99 4.20
CA ALA A 60 3.34 -12.35 4.55
C ALA A 60 3.17 -12.67 6.06
N LYS A 61 3.35 -11.69 6.94
CA LYS A 61 3.07 -11.87 8.39
C LYS A 61 1.57 -11.93 8.70
N LYS A 62 0.73 -11.27 7.89
CA LYS A 62 -0.72 -11.30 8.06
C LYS A 62 -1.37 -12.53 7.45
N SER A 63 -0.73 -13.20 6.49
CA SER A 63 -1.31 -14.37 5.80
C SER A 63 -1.52 -15.59 6.71
N SER A 64 -0.89 -15.64 7.89
CA SER A 64 -1.15 -16.68 8.89
C SER A 64 -2.40 -16.41 9.74
N ARG A 65 -3.04 -15.26 9.57
CA ARG A 65 -4.27 -14.90 10.29
C ARG A 65 -5.47 -15.44 9.54
N THR A 66 -6.49 -15.85 10.28
CA THR A 66 -7.75 -16.29 9.70
C THR A 66 -8.52 -15.09 9.14
N ALA A 67 -8.81 -15.11 7.84
CA ALA A 67 -9.69 -14.17 7.16
C ALA A 67 -11.01 -14.89 6.84
N ALA A 68 -11.95 -14.86 7.77
CA ALA A 68 -13.22 -15.59 7.66
C ALA A 68 -14.38 -14.76 7.09
N GLU A 69 -14.20 -13.44 6.99
CA GLU A 69 -15.17 -12.53 6.38
C GLU A 69 -14.79 -12.28 4.92
N GLY A 70 -15.71 -11.77 4.09
CA GLY A 70 -15.39 -11.49 2.69
C GLY A 70 -16.59 -11.19 1.80
N LEU A 71 -16.34 -11.12 0.49
CA LEU A 71 -17.36 -10.98 -0.53
C LEU A 71 -17.13 -11.97 -1.67
N LEU A 72 -18.24 -12.42 -2.27
CA LEU A 72 -18.26 -13.20 -3.50
C LEU A 72 -18.64 -12.30 -4.67
N ALA A 73 -17.96 -12.45 -5.80
CA ALA A 73 -18.33 -11.79 -7.05
C ALA A 73 -18.31 -12.77 -8.21
N ILE A 74 -19.19 -12.50 -9.17
CA ILE A 74 -19.34 -13.28 -10.39
C ILE A 74 -19.26 -12.32 -11.57
N ALA A 75 -18.37 -12.60 -12.52
CA ALA A 75 -18.32 -11.92 -13.80
C ALA A 75 -18.65 -12.93 -14.91
N PRO A 76 -19.84 -12.86 -15.50
CA PRO A 76 -20.19 -13.63 -16.68
C PRO A 76 -19.78 -12.94 -17.97
N ASP A 77 -19.47 -13.73 -19.00
CA ASP A 77 -19.37 -13.37 -20.41
C ASP A 77 -20.27 -14.33 -21.24
N GLU A 78 -20.36 -14.16 -22.56
CA GLU A 78 -21.23 -14.97 -23.42
C GLU A 78 -20.99 -16.49 -23.32
N LYS A 79 -19.75 -16.91 -23.03
CA LYS A 79 -19.36 -18.33 -23.04
C LYS A 79 -18.80 -18.87 -21.73
N SER A 80 -18.50 -17.99 -20.77
CA SER A 80 -17.82 -18.38 -19.53
C SER A 80 -18.20 -17.45 -18.38
N ALA A 81 -17.83 -17.83 -17.15
CA ALA A 81 -17.96 -16.97 -15.98
C ALA A 81 -16.80 -17.23 -15.03
N ALA A 82 -16.31 -16.17 -14.39
CA ALA A 82 -15.41 -16.27 -13.25
C ALA A 82 -16.19 -16.01 -11.96
N VAL A 83 -15.95 -16.85 -10.96
CA VAL A 83 -16.40 -16.63 -9.59
C VAL A 83 -15.16 -16.40 -8.75
N ILE A 84 -15.17 -15.34 -7.94
CA ILE A 84 -14.12 -15.08 -6.97
C ILE A 84 -14.70 -14.93 -5.57
N GLU A 85 -13.95 -15.43 -4.60
CA GLU A 85 -14.12 -15.12 -3.18
C GLU A 85 -12.93 -14.28 -2.75
N LEU A 86 -13.19 -13.08 -2.20
CA LEU A 86 -12.15 -12.25 -1.61
C LEU A 86 -12.41 -12.13 -0.12
N ASN A 87 -11.52 -12.71 0.69
CA ASN A 87 -11.63 -12.73 2.14
C ASN A 87 -10.85 -11.60 2.82
N CYS A 88 -11.30 -11.21 4.02
CA CYS A 88 -10.68 -10.25 4.92
C CYS A 88 -10.86 -10.65 6.40
N GLU A 89 -10.10 -10.01 7.29
CA GLU A 89 -10.13 -10.33 8.74
C GLU A 89 -11.47 -9.93 9.41
N THR A 90 -12.12 -8.84 8.96
CA THR A 90 -13.35 -8.31 9.59
C THR A 90 -14.34 -7.80 8.56
N ASP A 91 -15.63 -7.80 8.92
CA ASP A 91 -16.74 -7.31 8.10
C ASP A 91 -16.66 -5.81 7.80
N PHE A 92 -16.00 -5.01 8.65
CA PHE A 92 -15.78 -3.59 8.39
C PHE A 92 -14.97 -3.34 7.11
N VAL A 93 -14.08 -4.27 6.74
CA VAL A 93 -13.25 -4.14 5.53
C VAL A 93 -14.10 -4.32 4.27
N THR A 94 -15.11 -5.19 4.29
CA THR A 94 -15.95 -5.47 3.11
C THR A 94 -16.76 -4.25 2.66
N ARG A 95 -17.04 -3.33 3.59
CA ARG A 95 -17.78 -2.09 3.32
C ARG A 95 -16.93 -0.97 2.72
N ASN A 96 -15.61 -1.13 2.66
CA ASN A 96 -14.71 -0.14 2.11
C ASN A 96 -14.78 -0.08 0.57
N ASP A 97 -14.85 1.12 -0.01
CA ASP A 97 -14.98 1.33 -1.46
C ASP A 97 -13.86 0.69 -2.27
N VAL A 98 -12.62 0.70 -1.76
CA VAL A 98 -11.47 0.07 -2.43
C VAL A 98 -11.62 -1.45 -2.46
N PHE A 99 -12.13 -2.04 -1.37
CA PHE A 99 -12.39 -3.48 -1.31
C PHE A 99 -13.50 -3.88 -2.28
N GLN A 100 -14.62 -3.13 -2.30
CA GLN A 100 -15.73 -3.37 -3.23
C GLN A 100 -15.30 -3.22 -4.69
N TYR A 101 -14.49 -2.20 -4.99
CA TYR A 101 -13.90 -2.02 -6.32
C TYR A 101 -13.06 -3.23 -6.73
N LEU A 102 -12.18 -3.70 -5.86
CA LEU A 102 -11.31 -4.84 -6.14
C LEU A 102 -12.10 -6.12 -6.43
N VAL A 103 -13.16 -6.37 -5.65
CA VAL A 103 -14.08 -7.51 -5.81
C VAL A 103 -14.76 -7.51 -7.18
N GLY A 104 -15.16 -6.34 -7.70
CA GLY A 104 -15.75 -6.24 -9.05
C GLY A 104 -14.71 -6.27 -10.18
N PHE A 105 -13.53 -5.69 -9.94
CA PHE A 105 -12.49 -5.51 -10.95
C PHE A 105 -11.76 -6.80 -11.33
N ILE A 106 -11.36 -7.61 -10.33
CA ILE A 106 -10.61 -8.85 -10.57
C ILE A 106 -11.33 -9.82 -11.51
N PRO A 107 -12.58 -10.23 -11.26
CA PRO A 107 -13.23 -11.26 -12.07
C PRO A 107 -13.51 -10.78 -13.50
N CYS A 108 -13.79 -9.50 -13.70
CA CYS A 108 -13.95 -8.90 -15.04
C CYS A 108 -12.67 -9.05 -15.88
N ASN A 109 -11.51 -8.83 -15.26
CA ASN A 109 -10.23 -9.02 -15.95
C ASN A 109 -9.93 -10.49 -16.24
N ILE A 110 -10.33 -11.44 -15.38
CA ILE A 110 -10.10 -12.87 -15.62
C ILE A 110 -10.83 -13.36 -16.87
N VAL A 111 -12.07 -12.91 -17.07
CA VAL A 111 -12.95 -13.39 -18.16
C VAL A 111 -12.67 -12.69 -19.49
N SER A 112 -11.99 -11.53 -19.45
CA SER A 112 -11.64 -10.75 -20.64
C SER A 112 -10.39 -11.28 -21.37
N TYR A 113 -9.69 -12.29 -20.84
CA TYR A 113 -8.55 -12.97 -21.47
C TYR A 113 -8.93 -14.38 -21.91
#